data_AF-A0A7I8CZ88-F1
#
_entry.id   AF-A0A7I8CZ88-F1
#
_cell.length_a   1.000
_cell.length_b   1.000
_cell.length_c   1.000
_cell.angle_alpha   90.00
_cell.angle_beta   90.00
_cell.angle_gamma   90.00
#
_symmetry.space_group_name_H-M   'P 1'
#
loop_
_entity.id
_entity.type
_entity.pdbx_description
1 polymer ?
#
loop_
_entity_poly.entity_id
_entity_poly.type
_entity_poly.pdbx_seq_one_letter_code
_entity_poly.pdbx_strand_id
1 'polypeptide(L)' 'MTRNHDFRCISDPIPKLDEKQHAAFLNHVEKALLYVLEKKTLLTHSQWERCMEELENPPSAKR' A
#
# COMPACT_ATOMS: atom_id res chain seq x y z
N MET A 1 -32.69 -21.60 -25.53
CA MET A 1 -31.37 -21.22 -26.11
C MET A 1 -30.87 -19.98 -25.38
N THR A 2 -30.21 -20.13 -24.24
CA THR A 2 -29.66 -19.01 -23.46
C THR A 2 -28.26 -18.71 -23.96
N ARG A 3 -28.10 -17.52 -24.55
CA ARG A 3 -26.83 -17.03 -25.12
C ARG A 3 -25.91 -16.62 -23.97
N ASN A 4 -25.00 -17.51 -23.58
CA ASN A 4 -23.89 -17.18 -22.69
C ASN A 4 -23.10 -16.01 -23.29
N HIS A 5 -23.12 -14.87 -22.62
CA HIS A 5 -22.23 -13.76 -22.95
C HIS A 5 -20.90 -14.06 -22.28
N ASP A 6 -19.94 -14.54 -23.06
CA ASP A 6 -18.56 -14.68 -22.60
C ASP A 6 -17.96 -13.29 -22.45
N PHE A 7 -17.91 -12.79 -21.21
CA PHE A 7 -17.18 -11.57 -20.89
C PHE A 7 -15.68 -11.84 -21.02
N ARG A 8 -15.11 -11.52 -22.17
CA ARG A 8 -13.66 -11.54 -22.38
C ARG A 8 -13.04 -10.37 -21.63
N CYS A 9 -12.25 -10.64 -20.59
CA CYS A 9 -11.44 -9.62 -19.93
C CYS A 9 -10.37 -9.14 -20.92
N ILE A 10 -10.54 -7.94 -21.49
CA ILE A 10 -9.62 -7.31 -22.47
C ILE A 10 -8.55 -6.49 -21.73
N SER A 11 -8.26 -6.82 -20.48
CA SER A 11 -7.21 -6.15 -19.73
C SER A 11 -5.86 -6.67 -20.21
N ASP A 12 -4.96 -5.77 -20.57
CA ASP A 12 -3.54 -6.10 -20.68
C ASP A 12 -3.09 -6.83 -19.39
N PRO A 13 -2.15 -7.79 -19.49
CA PRO A 13 -1.67 -8.50 -18.31
C PRO A 13 -1.21 -7.47 -17.27
N ILE A 14 -1.75 -7.59 -16.05
CA ILE A 14 -1.37 -6.73 -14.93
C ILE A 14 0.15 -6.72 -14.86
N PRO A 15 0.81 -5.54 -14.91
CA PRO A 15 2.25 -5.46 -14.82
C PRO A 15 2.72 -6.25 -13.60
N LYS A 16 3.59 -7.24 -13.82
CA LYS A 16 4.22 -7.93 -12.70
C LYS A 16 5.09 -6.91 -11.98
N LEU A 17 4.65 -6.49 -10.80
CA LEU A 17 5.51 -5.74 -9.89
C LEU A 17 6.63 -6.67 -9.44
N ASP A 18 7.87 -6.23 -9.64
CA ASP A 18 8.99 -6.88 -8.98
C ASP A 18 8.90 -6.65 -7.45
N GLU A 19 9.66 -7.42 -6.67
CA GLU A 19 9.61 -7.35 -5.20
C GLU A 19 9.95 -5.94 -4.67
N LYS A 20 10.84 -5.21 -5.35
CA LYS A 20 11.26 -3.87 -4.97
C LYS A 20 10.17 -2.84 -5.24
N GLN A 21 9.51 -2.93 -6.39
CA GLN A 21 8.39 -2.09 -6.76
C GLN A 21 7.18 -2.39 -5.87
N HIS A 22 6.96 -3.65 -5.50
CA HIS A 22 5.94 -4.03 -4.52
C HIS A 22 6.22 -3.41 -3.15
N ALA A 23 7.46 -3.50 -2.65
CA ALA A 23 7.85 -2.89 -1.37
C ALA A 23 7.70 -1.36 -1.40
N ALA A 24 8.13 -0.70 -2.48
CA ALA A 24 7.97 0.75 -2.64
C ALA A 24 6.49 1.16 -2.70
N PHE A 25 5.66 0.39 -3.41
CA PHE A 25 4.22 0.62 -3.47
C PHE A 25 3.57 0.46 -2.10
N LEU A 26 3.89 -0.61 -1.37
CA LEU A 26 3.36 -0.85 -0.04
C LEU A 26 3.75 0.29 0.92
N ASN A 27 5.02 0.70 0.92
CA ASN A 27 5.48 1.81 1.75
C ASN A 27 4.71 3.11 1.44
N HIS A 28 4.44 3.40 0.16
CA HIS A 28 3.66 4.56 -0.24
C HIS A 28 2.21 4.50 0.28
N VAL A 29 1.58 3.33 0.18
CA VAL A 29 0.22 3.10 0.69
C VAL A 29 0.17 3.26 2.22
N GLU A 30 1.14 2.71 2.94
CA GLU A 30 1.25 2.82 4.40
C GLU A 30 1.43 4.27 4.85
N LYS A 31 2.31 5.04 4.18
CA LYS A 31 2.50 6.48 4.43
C LYS A 31 1.21 7.28 4.18
N ALA A 32 0.50 6.99 3.09
CA ALA A 32 -0.77 7.63 2.78
C ALA A 32 -1.85 7.31 3.84
N LEU A 33 -1.89 6.07 4.33
CA LEU A 33 -2.82 5.66 5.38
C LEU A 33 -2.53 6.44 6.68
N LEU A 34 -1.27 6.51 7.11
CA LEU A 34 -0.89 7.27 8.31
C LEU A 34 -1.29 8.74 8.21
N TYR A 35 -1.07 9.37 7.05
CA TYR A 35 -1.52 10.75 6.82
C TYR A 35 -3.03 10.90 6.99
N VAL A 36 -3.83 10.00 6.43
CA VAL A 36 -5.28 10.02 6.57
C VAL A 36 -5.71 9.83 8.03
N LEU A 37 -5.03 8.95 8.77
CA LEU A 37 -5.33 8.69 10.18
C LEU A 37 -5.04 9.92 11.06
N GLU A 38 -3.93 10.61 10.83
CA GLU A 38 -3.60 11.87 11.50
C GLU A 38 -4.64 12.95 11.17
N LYS A 39 -4.99 13.13 9.89
CA LYS A 39 -6.00 14.12 9.46
C LYS A 39 -7.38 13.86 10.03
N LYS A 40 -7.73 12.60 10.27
CA LYS A 40 -8.98 12.20 10.92
C LYS A 40 -8.89 12.21 12.44
N THR A 41 -7.79 12.69 13.02
CA THR A 41 -7.54 12.71 14.48
C THR A 41 -7.63 11.32 15.14
N LEU A 42 -7.44 10.26 14.34
CA LEU A 42 -7.34 8.88 14.82
C LEU A 42 -5.95 8.57 15.34
N LEU A 43 -4.94 9.33 14.89
CA LEU A 43 -3.61 9.39 15.46
C LEU A 43 -3.34 10.82 15.94
N THR A 44 -2.67 10.95 17.08
CA THR A 44 -2.00 12.21 17.44
C THR A 44 -0.77 12.41 16.55
N HIS A 45 -0.31 13.65 16.42
CA HIS A 45 0.91 13.96 15.68
C HIS A 45 2.11 13.12 16.15
N SER A 46 2.28 12.98 17.46
CA SER A 46 3.35 12.16 18.06
C SER A 46 3.25 10.66 17.73
N GLN A 47 2.02 10.12 17.60
CA GLN A 47 1.84 8.73 17.17
C GLN A 47 2.17 8.58 15.68
N TRP A 48 1.76 9.55 14.86
CA TRP A 48 2.08 9.58 13.43
C TRP A 48 3.61 9.63 13.21
N GLU A 49 4.33 10.51 13.90
CA GLU A 49 5.80 10.61 13.82
C GLU A 49 6.47 9.28 14.15
N ARG A 50 6.05 8.62 15.23
CA ARG A 50 6.62 7.33 15.63
C ARG A 50 6.35 6.23 14.60
N CYS A 51 5.15 6.19 14.03
CA CYS A 51 4.83 5.23 12.97
C CYS A 51 5.63 5.50 11.68
N MET A 52 5.89 6.77 11.34
CA MET A 52 6.74 7.15 10.21
C MET A 52 8.19 6.69 10.41
N GLU A 53 8.75 6.88 11.62
CA GLU A 53 10.10 6.41 11.94
C GLU A 53 10.25 4.87 11.83
N GLU A 54 9.25 4.13 12.30
CA GLU A 54 9.23 2.65 12.20
C GLU A 54 9.14 2.17 10.74
N LEU A 55 8.38 2.88 9.89
CA LEU A 55 8.26 2.60 8.46
C LEU A 55 9.56 2.85 7.70
N GLU A 56 10.34 3.87 8.08
CA GLU A 56 11.60 4.21 7.43
C GLU A 56 12.78 3.40 7.97
N ASN A 57 12.69 2.94 9.21
CA ASN A 57 13.70 2.09 9.87
C ASN A 57 13.08 0.77 10.36
N PRO A 58 12.66 -0.11 9.44
CA PRO A 58 12.04 -1.36 9.83
C PRO A 58 13.01 -2.18 10.69
N PRO A 59 12.54 -2.78 11.79
CA PRO A 59 13.40 -3.52 12.73
C PRO A 59 14.12 -4.72 12.10
N SER A 60 13.68 -5.19 10.92
CA SER A 60 14.35 -6.23 10.13
C SER A 60 15.64 -5.76 9.46
N ALA A 61 15.89 -4.45 9.33
CA ALA A 61 17.12 -3.89 8.74
C ALA A 61 18.27 -3.72 9.77
N LYS A 62 18.07 -4.15 11.03
CA LYS A 62 19.03 -4.03 12.14
C LYS A 62 19.64 -5.38 12.58
N ARG A 63 19.59 -6.42 11.74
CA ARG A 63 20.23 -7.73 12.00
C ARG A 63 21.31 -8.04 10.98
#